data_AF-V6TI33-F1
#
_entry.id   AF-V6TI33-F1
#
_cell.length_a   1.000
_cell.length_b   1.000
_cell.length_c   1.000
_cell.angle_alpha   90.00
_cell.angle_beta   90.00
_cell.angle_gamma   90.00
#
_symmetry.space_group_name_H-M   'P 1'
#
loop_
_entity.id
_entity.type
_entity.pdbx_description
1 polymer ?
#
loop_
_entity_poly.entity_id
_entity_poly.type
_entity_poly.pdbx_seq_one_letter_code
_entity_poly.pdbx_strand_id
1 'polypeptide(L)'
;MKMKGCARVGKWKIYEGTALIRVAVYGHAGIVELLAEKERGLRDSSGWTALMWAGKNDHTDCVRLLMREKDLKGYNGGTALDMAKLWRNHEIVALLSE
;
A
#
# COMPACT_ATOMS: atom_id res chain seq x y z
N MET A 1 14.82 -1.62 -2.54
CA MET A 1 15.39 -2.85 -3.14
C MET A 1 14.28 -3.89 -3.18
N LYS A 2 14.03 -4.58 -4.32
CA LYS A 2 12.94 -5.56 -4.38
C LYS A 2 13.34 -6.85 -3.66
N MET A 3 12.45 -7.40 -2.83
CA MET A 3 12.73 -8.67 -2.16
C MET A 3 12.57 -9.84 -3.12
N LYS A 4 13.44 -10.86 -2.96
CA LYS A 4 13.30 -12.13 -3.68
C LYS A 4 12.12 -12.92 -3.09
N GLY A 5 11.34 -13.57 -3.95
CA GLY A 5 10.18 -14.39 -3.58
C GLY A 5 8.86 -13.62 -3.42
N CYS A 6 7.76 -14.36 -3.24
CA CYS A 6 6.43 -13.79 -3.05
C CYS A 6 6.01 -13.75 -1.58
N ALA A 7 5.26 -12.72 -1.18
CA ALA A 7 4.54 -12.71 0.10
C ALA A 7 3.09 -13.12 -0.13
N ARG A 8 2.58 -14.07 0.68
CA ARG A 8 1.19 -14.51 0.60
C ARG A 8 0.35 -13.77 1.64
N VAL A 9 -0.66 -13.05 1.17
CA VAL A 9 -1.52 -12.20 2.01
C VAL A 9 -2.97 -12.55 1.68
N GLY A 10 -3.60 -13.30 2.57
CA GLY A 10 -4.90 -13.92 2.31
C GLY A 10 -4.87 -14.76 1.04
N LYS A 11 -5.71 -14.40 0.06
CA LYS A 11 -5.79 -15.05 -1.27
C LYS A 11 -4.79 -14.50 -2.29
N TRP A 12 -4.03 -13.46 -1.96
CA TRP A 12 -3.18 -12.74 -2.90
C TRP A 12 -1.71 -13.08 -2.70
N LYS A 13 -0.94 -13.06 -3.80
CA LYS A 13 0.51 -13.18 -3.78
C LYS A 13 1.12 -11.88 -4.28
N ILE A 14 1.99 -11.29 -3.49
CA ILE A 14 2.73 -10.07 -3.81
C ILE A 14 4.10 -10.50 -4.33
N TYR A 15 4.34 -10.27 -5.62
CA TYR A 15 5.66 -10.49 -6.22
C TYR A 15 6.36 -9.16 -6.39
N GLU A 16 7.69 -9.16 -6.27
CA GLU A 16 8.51 -7.95 -6.43
C GLU A 16 8.17 -6.79 -5.47
N GLY A 17 7.44 -7.08 -4.39
CA GLY A 17 7.17 -6.13 -3.32
C GLY A 17 8.44 -5.73 -2.59
N THR A 18 8.55 -4.44 -2.30
CA THR A 18 9.62 -3.86 -1.47
C THR A 18 9.39 -4.16 0.01
N ALA A 19 10.36 -3.82 0.86
CA ALA A 19 10.21 -4.00 2.30
C ALA A 19 9.04 -3.16 2.82
N LEU A 20 8.94 -1.91 2.35
CA LEU A 20 7.83 -1.00 2.64
C LEU A 20 6.46 -1.60 2.27
N ILE A 21 6.33 -2.18 1.08
CA ILE A 21 5.07 -2.80 0.64
C ILE A 21 4.70 -3.94 1.60
N ARG A 22 5.62 -4.84 1.93
CA ARG A 22 5.28 -5.97 2.81
C ARG A 22 4.87 -5.52 4.21
N VAL A 23 5.59 -4.57 4.82
CA VAL A 23 5.23 -4.10 6.17
C VAL A 23 3.93 -3.32 6.20
N ALA A 24 3.63 -2.57 5.12
CA ALA A 24 2.35 -1.88 4.96
C ALA A 24 1.19 -2.88 4.84
N VAL A 25 1.41 -4.03 4.19
CA VAL A 25 0.40 -5.09 4.06
C VAL A 25 0.10 -5.80 5.38
N TYR A 26 1.07 -5.89 6.29
CA TYR A 26 0.89 -6.50 7.62
C TYR A 26 0.53 -5.49 8.72
N GLY A 27 0.40 -4.20 8.38
CA GLY A 27 -0.01 -3.17 9.33
C GLY A 27 1.09 -2.72 10.31
N HIS A 28 2.38 -2.95 9.99
CA HIS A 28 3.49 -2.58 10.88
C HIS A 28 3.86 -1.09 10.74
N ALA A 29 2.99 -0.20 11.21
CA ALA A 29 3.11 1.25 11.08
C ALA A 29 4.49 1.81 11.52
N GLY A 30 5.03 1.33 12.65
CA GLY A 30 6.35 1.78 13.13
C GLY A 30 7.51 1.49 12.17
N ILE A 31 7.41 0.45 11.34
CA ILE A 31 8.44 0.12 10.33
C ILE A 31 8.15 0.85 9.01
N VAL A 32 6.87 1.11 8.71
CA VAL A 32 6.45 1.87 7.53
C VAL A 32 7.12 3.24 7.51
N GLU A 33 7.13 3.96 8.63
CA GLU A 33 7.77 5.28 8.72
C GLU A 33 9.25 5.24 8.34
N LEU A 34 10.00 4.30 8.93
CA LEU A 34 11.45 4.12 8.69
C LEU A 34 11.78 3.79 7.22
N LEU A 35 10.93 2.99 6.58
CA LEU A 35 11.17 2.53 5.21
C LEU A 35 10.61 3.50 4.16
N ALA A 36 9.64 4.34 4.52
CA ALA A 36 9.00 5.29 3.62
C ALA A 36 9.92 6.46 3.22
N GLU A 37 11.09 6.62 3.83
CA GLU A 37 12.11 7.55 3.34
C GLU A 37 12.85 7.01 2.12
N LYS A 38 12.99 5.68 2.00
CA LYS A 38 13.84 5.04 0.99
C LYS A 38 13.07 4.36 -0.13
N GLU A 39 11.87 3.85 0.16
CA GLU A 39 11.13 2.97 -0.75
C GLU A 39 9.78 3.54 -1.19
N ARG A 40 9.50 4.80 -0.86
CA ARG A 40 8.25 5.46 -1.20
C ARG A 40 8.05 5.54 -2.70
N GLY A 41 6.82 5.27 -3.12
CA GLY A 41 6.38 5.29 -4.51
C GLY A 41 6.87 4.14 -5.37
N LEU A 42 7.60 3.18 -4.78
CA LEU A 42 7.89 1.92 -5.44
C LEU A 42 6.62 1.07 -5.54
N ARG A 43 6.58 0.24 -6.58
CA ARG A 43 5.45 -0.62 -6.91
C ARG A 43 5.88 -2.08 -6.97
N ASP A 44 4.97 -2.96 -6.59
CA ASP A 44 5.12 -4.40 -6.81
C ASP A 44 4.91 -4.77 -8.30
N SER A 45 4.97 -6.05 -8.65
CA SER A 45 4.76 -6.51 -10.03
C SER A 45 3.35 -6.26 -10.56
N SER A 46 2.37 -6.07 -9.68
CA SER A 46 0.99 -5.74 -10.02
C SER A 46 0.78 -4.23 -10.17
N GLY A 47 1.84 -3.44 -9.93
CA GLY A 47 1.81 -1.98 -10.01
C GLY A 47 1.28 -1.33 -8.73
N TRP A 48 1.10 -2.08 -7.64
CA TRP A 48 0.52 -1.56 -6.42
C TRP A 48 1.59 -0.96 -5.51
N THR A 49 1.27 0.19 -4.93
CA THR A 49 2.12 0.88 -3.95
C THR A 49 1.84 0.37 -2.54
N ALA A 50 2.67 0.79 -1.57
CA ALA A 50 2.47 0.45 -0.17
C ALA A 50 1.12 0.99 0.35
N LEU A 51 0.75 2.22 -0.05
CA LEU A 51 -0.53 2.82 0.33
C LEU A 51 -1.74 2.04 -0.18
N MET A 52 -1.70 1.55 -1.42
CA MET A 52 -2.80 0.75 -1.99
C MET A 52 -3.03 -0.54 -1.20
N TRP A 53 -1.94 -1.19 -0.78
CA TRP A 53 -2.01 -2.39 0.04
C TRP A 53 -2.46 -2.11 1.47
N ALA A 54 -1.99 -1.03 2.10
CA ALA A 54 -2.45 -0.61 3.42
C ALA A 54 -3.95 -0.31 3.42
N GLY A 55 -4.41 0.45 2.42
CA GLY A 55 -5.82 0.78 2.26
C GLY A 55 -6.71 -0.43 2.00
N LYS A 56 -6.23 -1.42 1.23
CA LYS A 56 -6.97 -2.67 0.99
C LYS A 56 -7.10 -3.56 2.24
N ASN A 57 -6.10 -3.56 3.12
CA ASN A 57 -6.10 -4.37 4.35
C ASN A 57 -6.55 -3.58 5.58
N ASP A 58 -7.11 -2.38 5.38
CA ASP A 58 -7.68 -1.55 6.45
C ASP A 58 -6.67 -1.12 7.53
N HIS A 59 -5.41 -0.92 7.14
CA HIS A 59 -4.35 -0.47 8.02
C HIS A 59 -4.27 1.05 8.06
N THR A 60 -5.22 1.67 8.77
CA THR A 60 -5.41 3.12 8.87
C THR A 60 -4.15 3.88 9.29
N ASP A 61 -3.39 3.38 10.27
CA ASP A 61 -2.14 4.00 10.70
C ASP A 61 -1.08 4.01 9.60
N CYS A 62 -0.94 2.90 8.86
CA CYS A 62 -0.06 2.83 7.70
C CYS A 62 -0.54 3.79 6.60
N VAL A 63 -1.85 3.92 6.39
CA VAL A 63 -2.43 4.86 5.42
C VAL A 63 -2.04 6.30 5.75
N ARG A 64 -2.15 6.71 7.03
CA ARG A 64 -1.74 8.05 7.49
C ARG A 64 -0.25 8.31 7.22
N LEU A 65 0.62 7.35 7.50
CA LEU A 65 2.07 7.47 7.26
C LEU A 65 2.44 7.51 5.76
N LEU A 66 1.60 6.92 4.91
CA LEU A 66 1.83 6.77 3.48
C LEU A 66 1.08 7.78 2.61
N MET A 67 0.43 8.80 3.19
CA MET A 67 -0.39 9.79 2.46
C MET A 67 0.31 10.49 1.29
N ARG A 68 1.64 10.62 1.31
CA ARG A 68 2.39 11.18 0.16
C ARG A 68 2.33 10.31 -1.10
N GLU A 69 1.84 9.07 -1.01
CA GLU A 69 1.61 8.18 -2.15
C GLU A 69 0.18 8.28 -2.71
N LYS A 70 -0.70 9.15 -2.17
CA LYS A 70 -2.13 9.17 -2.50
C LYS A 70 -2.43 9.31 -3.99
N ASP A 71 -1.64 10.13 -4.68
CA ASP A 71 -1.82 10.44 -6.11
C ASP A 71 -1.08 9.45 -7.04
N LEU A 72 -0.34 8.50 -6.47
CA LEU A 72 0.37 7.51 -7.27
C LEU A 72 -0.62 6.52 -7.88
N LYS A 73 -0.50 6.37 -9.20
CA LYS A 73 -1.30 5.43 -9.97
C LYS A 73 -0.60 4.08 -10.09
N GLY A 74 -1.37 3.02 -10.01
CA GLY A 74 -0.92 1.68 -10.35
C GLY A 74 -0.94 1.45 -11.85
N TYR A 75 -0.61 0.23 -12.29
CA TYR A 75 -0.60 -0.11 -13.72
C TYR A 75 -1.98 -0.09 -14.38
N ASN A 76 -3.04 -0.26 -13.60
CA ASN A 76 -4.42 -0.11 -14.06
C ASN A 76 -4.91 1.36 -14.06
N GLY A 77 -4.03 2.33 -13.75
CA GLY A 77 -4.36 3.75 -13.67
C GLY A 77 -5.07 4.18 -12.37
N GLY A 78 -5.45 3.24 -11.49
CA GLY A 78 -6.13 3.53 -10.24
C GLY A 78 -5.18 4.01 -9.14
N THR A 79 -5.68 4.89 -8.27
CA THR A 79 -5.03 5.41 -7.06
C THR A 79 -5.42 4.59 -5.82
N ALA A 80 -4.81 4.90 -4.66
CA ALA A 80 -5.22 4.29 -3.40
C ALA A 80 -6.70 4.57 -3.05
N LEU A 81 -7.20 5.77 -3.40
CA LEU A 81 -8.60 6.13 -3.20
C LEU A 81 -9.54 5.29 -4.08
N ASP A 82 -9.16 5.05 -5.35
CA ASP A 82 -9.95 4.22 -6.27
C ASP A 82 -10.05 2.78 -5.76
N MET A 83 -8.94 2.25 -5.22
CA MET A 83 -8.93 0.93 -4.60
C MET A 83 -9.83 0.92 -3.36
N ALA A 84 -9.69 1.89 -2.45
CA ALA A 84 -10.51 1.96 -1.23
C ALA A 84 -12.02 1.98 -1.54
N LYS A 85 -12.43 2.71 -2.59
CA LYS A 85 -13.80 2.72 -3.10
C LYS A 85 -14.23 1.37 -3.65
N LEU A 86 -13.40 0.72 -4.46
CA LEU A 86 -13.67 -0.60 -5.04
C LEU A 86 -13.91 -1.67 -3.96
N TRP A 87 -13.11 -1.63 -2.88
CA TRP A 87 -13.18 -2.59 -1.78
C TRP A 87 -14.18 -2.20 -0.68
N ARG A 88 -14.88 -1.05 -0.82
CA ARG A 88 -15.86 -0.54 0.16
C ARG A 88 -15.27 -0.29 1.55
N ASN A 89 -13.99 0.10 1.62
CA ASN A 89 -13.36 0.50 2.88
C ASN A 89 -13.72 1.96 3.19
N HIS A 90 -14.88 2.17 3.80
CA HIS A 90 -15.44 3.49 4.08
C HIS A 90 -14.52 4.38 4.92
N GLU A 91 -13.81 3.80 5.90
CA GLU A 91 -12.86 4.54 6.75
C GLU A 91 -11.66 5.04 5.93
N ILE A 92 -11.05 4.18 5.11
CA ILE A 92 -9.94 4.57 4.24
C ILE A 92 -10.38 5.58 3.17
N VAL A 93 -11.60 5.44 2.64
CA VAL A 93 -12.16 6.44 1.72
C VAL A 93 -12.26 7.80 2.39
N ALA A 94 -12.76 7.88 3.63
CA ALA A 94 -12.80 9.14 4.37
C ALA A 94 -11.39 9.73 4.54
N LEU A 95 -10.42 8.92 4.98
CA LEU A 95 -9.03 9.35 5.19
C LEU A 95 -8.34 9.87 3.92
N LEU A 96 -8.62 9.25 2.77
CA LEU A 96 -8.02 9.61 1.49
C LEU A 96 -8.79 10.72 0.75
N SER A 97 -9.97 11.08 1.23
CA SER A 97 -10.81 12.16 0.65
C SER A 97 -10.59 13.52 1.31
N GLU A 98 -9.87 13.54 2.44
CA GLU A 98 -9.34 14.76 3.08
C GLU A 98 -8.13 15.32 2.31
#